data_AF-A0A812NPL2-F1
#
_entry.id   AF-A0A812NPL2-F1
#
_cell.length_a   1.000
_cell.length_b   1.000
_cell.length_c   1.000
_cell.angle_alpha   90.00
_cell.angle_beta   90.00
_cell.angle_gamma   90.00
#
_symmetry.space_group_name_H-M   'P 1'
#
loop_
_entity.id
_entity.type
_entity.pdbx_description
1 polymer ?
#
loop_
_entity_poly.entity_id
_entity_poly.type
_entity_poly.pdbx_seq_one_letter_code
_entity_poly.pdbx_strand_id
1 'polypeptide(L)'
;MVTMQRPALWVLALFPCCVDAASLRRSKMTFIEEQMSMQMKLMMPERATLNNIEASILNMAKLRHSHGAGEAGSNLTGFLDQIQGLIDKTMKTNILTRQNQTQTDLDMAWANLSTCTHPNDTDFVDTLAELDKSHTECRQSQDTMWSSYKQTCITEREIYENEKKAICDQYDSVNVFENPTSVCVMADGTAVPTIGNYLTAMEAYFNKKHAVLKEWKDKCDNATNTPFANEELCKEKVCTYYDKKIECDTKQNKFEQKSCDLHRSYRCSSYTNCYDQKKETYRNIVSLAKESELAAQAEWRAVKRIECLINALRVTESELAGAIDACKAKRFGTDAVEMTYRGDPPPVRSCSEVYLQPGAALFSSTWYTGMPTAAPASSCASSCCMAEAFSSTYPSTVTCPYVKSQITTTTTTASTTTKAVAPVFMASASPAAPFGGMTFGGLGGMRR
;
A
#
# COMPACT_ATOMS: atom_id res chain seq x y z
N MET A 1 28.57 25.19 -39.52
CA MET A 1 29.96 25.66 -39.33
C MET A 1 29.93 27.07 -38.77
N VAL A 2 29.97 27.21 -37.45
CA VAL A 2 30.36 28.46 -36.77
C VAL A 2 31.12 28.03 -35.52
N THR A 3 32.40 28.38 -35.50
CA THR A 3 33.39 28.11 -34.44
C THR A 3 33.58 29.37 -33.61
N MET A 4 33.40 29.29 -32.29
CA MET A 4 33.94 30.21 -31.28
C MET A 4 34.15 29.37 -30.01
N GLN A 5 35.35 28.92 -29.65
CA GLN A 5 36.54 29.62 -29.16
C GLN A 5 36.38 30.10 -27.69
N ARG A 6 37.01 29.33 -26.78
CA ARG A 6 37.25 29.63 -25.35
C ARG A 6 38.31 30.73 -25.18
N PRO A 7 38.38 31.36 -23.99
CA PRO A 7 39.48 31.04 -23.05
C PRO A 7 39.00 30.92 -21.57
N ALA A 8 39.47 29.93 -20.81
CA ALA A 8 40.61 29.95 -19.87
C ALA A 8 40.34 30.77 -18.56
N LEU A 9 40.15 30.05 -17.45
CA LEU A 9 41.06 29.97 -16.29
C LEU A 9 40.88 31.09 -15.25
N TRP A 10 40.22 30.80 -14.13
CA TRP A 10 40.61 31.25 -12.79
C TRP A 10 40.42 30.12 -11.78
N VAL A 11 41.56 29.70 -11.24
CA VAL A 11 41.74 28.80 -10.10
C VAL A 11 41.64 29.67 -8.85
N LEU A 12 40.68 29.38 -7.96
CA LEU A 12 40.80 29.75 -6.54
C LEU A 12 40.29 28.59 -5.69
N ALA A 13 41.26 27.92 -5.08
CA ALA A 13 41.08 26.91 -4.06
C ALA A 13 40.66 27.57 -2.74
N LEU A 14 39.58 27.07 -2.14
CA LEU A 14 39.25 27.23 -0.72
C LEU A 14 38.74 25.89 -0.18
N PHE A 15 39.67 25.06 0.29
CA PHE A 15 39.48 24.25 1.51
C PHE A 15 39.61 25.22 2.71
N PRO A 16 38.90 25.06 3.85
CA PRO A 16 38.62 23.80 4.56
C PRO A 16 37.13 23.66 4.96
N CYS A 17 36.58 22.47 5.22
CA CYS A 17 36.60 21.85 6.53
C CYS A 17 36.31 20.36 6.39
N CYS A 18 37.32 19.54 6.63
CA CYS A 18 37.10 18.18 7.10
C CYS A 18 36.50 18.29 8.50
N VAL A 19 35.18 18.31 8.59
CA VAL A 19 34.51 17.88 9.82
C VAL A 19 34.72 16.38 9.87
N ASP A 20 35.61 15.94 10.75
CA ASP A 20 35.84 14.53 11.03
C ASP A 20 34.51 13.80 11.18
N ALA A 21 34.24 12.86 10.28
CA ALA A 21 33.15 11.90 10.42
C ALA A 21 33.30 11.03 11.69
N ALA A 22 34.45 11.10 12.36
CA ALA A 22 34.69 10.55 13.70
C ALA A 22 34.08 11.40 14.83
N SER A 23 33.89 12.71 14.65
CA SER A 23 33.37 13.61 15.70
C SER A 23 31.84 13.57 15.82
N LEU A 24 31.11 13.21 14.76
CA LEU A 24 29.65 13.01 14.80
C LEU A 24 29.22 11.61 15.28
N ARG A 25 30.15 10.66 15.41
CA ARG A 25 29.89 9.34 16.04
C ARG A 25 29.87 9.39 17.56
N ARG A 26 30.31 10.48 18.19
CA ARG A 26 30.49 10.56 19.66
C ARG A 26 29.32 11.20 20.42
N SER A 27 28.24 11.62 19.75
CA SER A 27 27.13 12.35 20.40
C SER A 27 25.75 11.69 20.25
N LYS A 28 25.68 10.42 19.84
CA LYS A 28 24.45 9.63 19.88
C LYS A 28 24.63 8.38 20.74
N MET A 29 25.14 8.57 21.95
CA MET A 29 24.69 7.68 23.01
C MET A 29 23.20 7.97 23.14
N THR A 30 22.36 7.00 22.76
CA THR A 30 20.91 7.21 22.88
C THR A 30 20.59 7.39 24.35
N PHE A 31 19.57 8.21 24.68
CA PHE A 31 19.11 8.41 26.06
C PHE A 31 18.97 7.09 26.84
N ILE A 32 18.66 6.00 26.13
CA ILE A 32 18.60 4.62 26.64
C ILE A 32 19.97 4.12 27.15
N GLU A 33 21.06 4.32 26.40
CA GLU A 33 22.41 3.91 26.84
C GLU A 33 22.88 4.70 28.05
N GLU A 34 22.58 6.00 28.11
CA GLU A 34 22.88 6.83 29.28
C GLU A 34 22.05 6.40 30.49
N GLN A 35 20.77 6.09 30.29
CA GLN A 35 19.90 5.61 31.36
C GLN A 35 20.36 4.25 31.90
N MET A 36 20.66 3.29 31.01
CA MET A 36 21.11 1.95 31.39
C MET A 36 22.46 2.01 32.10
N SER A 37 23.39 2.83 31.61
CA SER A 37 24.70 3.05 32.24
C SER A 37 24.58 3.70 33.63
N MET A 38 23.72 4.72 33.78
CA MET A 38 23.45 5.35 35.08
C MET A 38 22.74 4.39 36.04
N GLN A 39 21.74 3.63 35.58
CA GLN A 39 21.06 2.63 36.41
C GLN A 39 22.02 1.54 36.87
N MET A 40 22.89 1.03 35.98
CA MET A 40 23.89 0.04 36.36
C MET A 40 24.88 0.59 37.39
N LYS A 41 25.33 1.85 37.24
CA LYS A 41 26.20 2.50 38.24
C LYS A 41 25.51 2.74 39.58
N LEU A 42 24.23 3.10 39.58
CA LEU A 42 23.47 3.39 40.80
C LEU A 42 23.06 2.13 41.58
N MET A 43 22.99 0.97 40.91
CA MET A 43 22.50 -0.27 41.53
C MET A 43 23.58 -1.33 41.82
N MET A 44 24.87 -1.01 41.65
CA MET A 44 25.96 -1.84 42.18
C MET A 44 26.23 -1.45 43.64
N PRO A 45 25.99 -2.31 44.64
CA PRO A 45 26.60 -2.12 45.95
C PRO A 45 28.11 -2.17 45.74
N GLU A 46 28.77 -1.05 46.03
CA GLU A 46 30.20 -0.90 45.85
C GLU A 46 30.89 -2.13 46.44
N ARG A 47 31.74 -2.82 45.67
CA ARG A 47 32.45 -4.05 46.10
C ARG A 47 33.11 -3.88 47.49
N ALA A 48 33.47 -2.65 47.82
CA ALA A 48 33.91 -2.21 49.14
C ALA A 48 32.91 -2.58 50.27
N THR A 49 31.61 -2.34 50.09
CA THR A 49 30.56 -2.65 51.06
C THR A 49 30.48 -4.15 51.35
N LEU A 50 30.53 -5.01 50.33
CA LEU A 50 30.55 -6.46 50.50
C LEU A 50 31.79 -6.93 51.28
N ASN A 51 32.96 -6.40 50.93
CA ASN A 51 34.21 -6.70 51.64
C ASN A 51 34.17 -6.24 53.11
N ASN A 52 33.55 -5.08 53.39
CA ASN A 52 33.39 -4.57 54.75
C ASN A 52 32.46 -5.45 55.60
N ILE A 53 31.39 -5.99 55.00
CA ILE A 53 30.49 -6.93 55.67
C ILE A 53 31.23 -8.24 55.98
N GLU A 54 31.97 -8.79 55.02
CA GLU A 54 32.80 -9.98 55.24
C GLU A 54 33.83 -9.77 56.37
N ALA A 55 34.54 -8.64 56.37
CA ALA A 55 35.51 -8.31 57.40
C ALA A 55 34.88 -8.17 58.79
N SER A 56 33.69 -7.55 58.87
CA SER A 56 32.94 -7.41 60.12
C SER A 56 32.52 -8.77 60.69
N ILE A 57 32.09 -9.70 59.83
CA ILE A 57 31.72 -11.07 60.22
C ILE A 57 32.93 -11.86 60.71
N LEU A 58 34.08 -11.73 60.05
CA LEU A 58 35.31 -12.36 60.50
C LEU A 58 35.81 -11.81 61.84
N ASN A 59 35.62 -10.51 62.10
CA ASN A 59 35.93 -9.93 63.40
C ASN A 59 34.99 -10.44 64.50
N MET A 60 33.71 -10.63 64.21
CA MET A 60 32.77 -11.27 65.15
C MET A 60 33.17 -12.72 65.46
N ALA A 61 33.67 -13.47 64.47
CA ALA A 61 34.18 -14.82 64.69
C ALA A 61 35.35 -14.85 65.70
N LYS A 62 36.28 -13.90 65.58
CA LYS A 62 37.42 -13.76 66.50
C LYS A 62 36.97 -13.44 67.92
N LEU A 63 36.00 -12.52 68.07
CA LEU A 63 35.46 -12.15 69.38
C LEU A 63 34.74 -13.30 70.07
N ARG A 64 34.05 -14.14 69.29
CA ARG A 64 33.39 -15.35 69.80
C ARG A 64 34.41 -16.35 70.36
N HIS A 65 35.53 -16.53 69.68
CA HIS A 65 36.62 -17.42 70.13
C HIS A 65 37.32 -16.93 71.41
N SER A 66 37.32 -15.62 71.69
CA SER A 66 38.03 -15.06 72.86
C SER A 66 37.21 -15.02 74.15
N HIS A 67 35.88 -15.12 74.10
CA HIS A 67 35.01 -14.87 75.26
C HIS A 67 34.19 -16.05 75.79
N GLY A 68 34.20 -17.22 75.14
CA GLY A 68 33.47 -18.41 75.59
C GLY A 68 31.93 -18.28 75.53
N ALA A 69 31.24 -19.41 75.36
CA ALA A 69 29.82 -19.50 74.99
C ALA A 69 28.79 -19.17 76.12
N GLY A 70 29.02 -18.14 76.95
CA GLY A 70 28.05 -17.64 77.94
C GLY A 70 26.93 -16.78 77.32
N GLU A 71 26.07 -16.15 78.15
CA GLU A 71 24.85 -15.35 77.80
C GLU A 71 24.91 -14.44 76.55
N ALA A 72 26.10 -14.07 76.06
CA ALA A 72 26.32 -13.41 74.78
C ALA A 72 25.84 -14.21 73.53
N GLY A 73 25.64 -15.53 73.64
CA GLY A 73 25.27 -16.40 72.50
C GLY A 73 23.85 -16.20 71.95
N SER A 74 22.87 -15.83 72.78
CA SER A 74 21.48 -15.62 72.35
C SER A 74 21.33 -14.34 71.52
N ASN A 75 21.97 -13.25 71.95
CA ASN A 75 22.00 -11.97 71.23
C ASN A 75 22.72 -12.07 69.88
N LEU A 76 23.79 -12.87 69.79
CA LEU A 76 24.48 -13.11 68.53
C LEU A 76 23.58 -13.83 67.51
N THR A 77 22.82 -14.84 67.95
CA THR A 77 21.94 -15.61 67.05
C THR A 77 20.87 -14.72 66.41
N GLY A 78 20.21 -13.86 67.20
CA GLY A 78 19.22 -12.93 66.68
C GLY A 78 19.80 -11.90 65.70
N PHE A 79 21.02 -11.43 65.95
CA PHE A 79 21.72 -10.54 65.00
C PHE A 79 22.08 -11.26 63.69
N LEU A 80 22.57 -12.50 63.76
CA LEU A 80 22.86 -13.31 62.58
C LEU A 80 21.59 -13.60 61.76
N ASP A 81 20.43 -13.77 62.41
CA ASP A 81 19.14 -13.91 61.73
C ASP A 81 18.75 -12.64 60.97
N GLN A 82 19.00 -11.46 61.55
CA GLN A 82 18.77 -10.18 60.88
C GLN A 82 19.65 -10.01 59.64
N ILE A 83 20.96 -10.31 59.75
CA ILE A 83 21.87 -10.23 58.59
C ILE A 83 21.48 -11.26 57.53
N GLN A 84 21.16 -12.50 57.91
CA GLN A 84 20.70 -13.52 56.97
C GLN A 84 19.43 -13.05 56.24
N GLY A 85 18.49 -12.44 56.97
CA GLY A 85 17.29 -11.83 56.38
C GLY A 85 17.62 -10.71 55.38
N LEU A 86 18.59 -9.86 55.67
CA LEU A 86 19.05 -8.80 54.75
C LEU A 86 19.70 -9.39 53.49
N ILE A 87 20.52 -10.42 53.63
CA ILE A 87 21.16 -11.11 52.51
C ILE A 87 20.11 -11.73 51.59
N ASP A 88 19.18 -12.50 52.15
CA ASP A 88 18.21 -13.26 51.39
C ASP A 88 17.16 -12.35 50.76
N LYS A 89 16.60 -11.42 51.52
CA LYS A 89 15.48 -10.59 51.06
C LYS A 89 15.92 -9.38 50.28
N THR A 90 17.12 -8.83 50.54
CA THR A 90 17.57 -7.59 49.92
C THR A 90 18.72 -7.84 48.95
N MET A 91 19.85 -8.38 49.41
CA MET A 91 21.06 -8.45 48.56
C MET A 91 20.87 -9.39 47.37
N LYS A 92 20.47 -10.64 47.61
CA LYS A 92 20.21 -11.61 46.54
C LYS A 92 19.09 -11.15 45.62
N THR A 93 17.98 -10.68 46.19
CA THR A 93 16.84 -10.15 45.43
C THR A 93 17.24 -9.00 44.52
N ASN A 94 18.08 -8.07 44.98
CA ASN A 94 18.53 -6.93 44.18
C ASN A 94 19.42 -7.38 43.02
N ILE A 95 20.34 -8.33 43.25
CA ILE A 95 21.18 -8.89 42.19
C ILE A 95 20.31 -9.58 41.12
N LEU A 96 19.36 -10.43 41.56
CA LEU A 96 18.46 -11.14 40.64
C LEU A 96 17.52 -10.19 39.89
N THR A 97 16.98 -9.17 40.57
CA THR A 97 16.12 -8.15 39.94
C THR A 97 16.86 -7.42 38.82
N ARG A 98 18.10 -6.99 39.07
CA ARG A 98 18.94 -6.35 38.04
C ARG A 98 19.24 -7.28 36.88
N GLN A 99 19.56 -8.55 37.17
CA GLN A 99 19.85 -9.53 36.13
C GLN A 99 18.63 -9.80 35.25
N ASN A 100 17.46 -9.99 35.86
CA ASN A 100 16.21 -10.17 35.13
C ASN A 100 15.85 -8.95 34.27
N GLN A 101 16.13 -7.72 34.76
CA GLN A 101 15.94 -6.53 33.95
C GLN A 101 16.90 -6.50 32.76
N THR A 102 18.19 -6.79 32.98
CA THR A 102 19.19 -6.84 31.90
C THR A 102 18.81 -7.90 30.85
N GLN A 103 18.28 -9.05 31.28
CA GLN A 103 17.78 -10.10 30.39
C GLN A 103 16.56 -9.62 29.59
N THR A 104 15.65 -8.90 30.23
CA THR A 104 14.49 -8.28 29.56
C THR A 104 14.94 -7.29 28.49
N ASP A 105 15.95 -6.46 28.79
CA ASP A 105 16.49 -5.47 27.85
C ASP A 105 17.15 -6.15 26.64
N LEU A 106 17.88 -7.26 26.85
CA LEU A 106 18.41 -8.10 25.76
C LEU A 106 17.31 -8.67 24.88
N ASP A 107 16.28 -9.25 25.48
CA ASP A 107 15.17 -9.88 24.75
C ASP A 107 14.35 -8.85 23.97
N MET A 108 14.10 -7.66 24.55
CA MET A 108 13.45 -6.56 23.86
C MET A 108 14.30 -6.03 22.69
N ALA A 109 15.60 -5.86 22.90
CA ALA A 109 16.50 -5.40 21.84
C ALA A 109 16.55 -6.39 20.67
N TRP A 110 16.54 -7.69 20.96
CA TRP A 110 16.46 -8.74 19.95
C TRP A 110 15.11 -8.70 19.19
N ALA A 111 13.99 -8.66 19.92
CA ALA A 111 12.66 -8.58 19.33
C ALA A 111 12.49 -7.33 18.45
N ASN A 112 13.12 -6.22 18.81
CA ASN A 112 13.06 -4.98 18.04
C ASN A 112 13.72 -5.07 16.66
N LEU A 113 14.62 -6.03 16.41
CA LEU A 113 15.24 -6.21 15.09
C LEU A 113 14.21 -6.50 14.00
N SER A 114 13.09 -7.16 14.32
CA SER A 114 12.03 -7.49 13.36
C SER A 114 10.99 -6.39 13.18
N THR A 115 11.01 -5.33 14.00
CA THR A 115 10.00 -4.25 13.92
C THR A 115 10.34 -3.18 12.88
N CYS A 116 11.42 -3.34 12.12
CA CYS A 116 11.69 -2.52 10.95
C CYS A 116 10.85 -3.01 9.77
N THR A 117 9.87 -2.21 9.34
CA THR A 117 9.00 -2.52 8.21
C THR A 117 9.81 -2.69 6.93
N HIS A 118 9.84 -3.92 6.40
CA HIS A 118 10.41 -4.15 5.08
C HIS A 118 9.40 -3.67 4.02
N PRO A 119 9.84 -3.03 2.92
CA PRO A 119 8.92 -2.53 1.91
C PRO A 119 8.04 -3.65 1.27
N ASN A 120 8.57 -4.87 1.17
CA ASN A 120 7.82 -6.05 0.71
C ASN A 120 6.93 -6.71 1.77
N ASP A 121 6.95 -6.28 3.03
CA ASP A 121 6.03 -6.81 4.07
C ASP A 121 4.65 -6.14 4.01
N THR A 122 4.41 -5.32 2.98
CA THR A 122 3.12 -4.66 2.76
C THR A 122 2.39 -5.34 1.60
N ASP A 123 1.07 -5.49 1.69
CA ASP A 123 0.17 -5.97 0.61
C ASP A 123 0.10 -4.99 -0.59
N PHE A 124 1.10 -4.13 -0.71
CA PHE A 124 1.24 -3.11 -1.72
C PHE A 124 1.29 -3.72 -3.11
N VAL A 125 2.12 -4.74 -3.33
CA VAL A 125 2.35 -5.32 -4.67
C VAL A 125 1.03 -5.82 -5.23
N ASP A 126 0.25 -6.51 -4.40
CA ASP A 126 -1.07 -7.02 -4.75
C ASP A 126 -2.08 -5.90 -5.01
N THR A 127 -2.08 -4.87 -4.14
CA THR A 127 -2.95 -3.70 -4.32
C THR A 127 -2.66 -2.97 -5.62
N LEU A 128 -1.38 -2.78 -5.96
CA LEU A 128 -0.98 -2.08 -7.18
C LEU A 128 -1.31 -2.90 -8.43
N ALA A 129 -1.07 -4.22 -8.39
CA ALA A 129 -1.43 -5.14 -9.47
C ALA A 129 -2.94 -5.16 -9.75
N GLU A 130 -3.78 -5.15 -8.70
CA GLU A 130 -5.23 -5.12 -8.87
C GLU A 130 -5.71 -3.78 -9.46
N LEU A 131 -5.13 -2.65 -9.05
CA LEU A 131 -5.44 -1.35 -9.61
C LEU A 131 -5.03 -1.24 -11.10
N ASP A 132 -3.84 -1.74 -11.43
CA ASP A 132 -3.35 -1.81 -12.81
C ASP A 132 -4.28 -2.66 -13.69
N LYS A 133 -4.61 -3.87 -13.22
CA LYS A 133 -5.54 -4.78 -13.90
C LYS A 133 -6.89 -4.11 -14.13
N SER A 134 -7.47 -3.51 -13.09
CA SER A 134 -8.77 -2.83 -13.18
C SER A 134 -8.78 -1.69 -14.21
N HIS A 135 -7.68 -0.92 -14.29
CA HIS A 135 -7.49 0.12 -15.30
C HIS A 135 -7.34 -0.48 -16.71
N THR A 136 -6.48 -1.48 -16.87
CA THR A 136 -6.16 -2.08 -18.18
C THR A 136 -7.38 -2.78 -18.78
N GLU A 137 -8.14 -3.53 -17.99
CA GLU A 137 -9.41 -4.14 -18.42
C GLU A 137 -10.45 -3.07 -18.81
N CYS A 138 -10.46 -1.93 -18.11
CA CYS A 138 -11.31 -0.80 -18.47
C CYS A 138 -10.96 -0.27 -19.87
N ARG A 139 -9.66 -0.09 -20.17
CA ARG A 139 -9.20 0.38 -21.49
C ARG A 139 -9.55 -0.59 -22.61
N GLN A 140 -9.49 -1.90 -22.37
CA GLN A 140 -9.95 -2.90 -23.35
C GLN A 140 -11.46 -2.78 -23.63
N SER A 141 -12.26 -2.56 -22.58
CA SER A 141 -13.70 -2.31 -22.73
C SER A 141 -13.97 -1.00 -23.49
N GLN A 142 -13.24 0.08 -23.18
CA GLN A 142 -13.32 1.35 -23.90
C GLN A 142 -12.99 1.18 -25.40
N ASP A 143 -11.95 0.43 -25.74
CA ASP A 143 -11.55 0.15 -27.12
C ASP A 143 -12.63 -0.63 -27.90
N THR A 144 -13.26 -1.60 -27.23
CA THR A 144 -14.39 -2.35 -27.81
C THR A 144 -15.58 -1.42 -28.11
N MET A 145 -15.89 -0.49 -27.20
CA MET A 145 -16.94 0.52 -27.40
C MET A 145 -16.60 1.47 -28.55
N TRP A 146 -15.35 1.92 -28.63
CA TRP A 146 -14.88 2.74 -29.76
C TRP A 146 -15.02 1.99 -31.09
N SER A 147 -14.59 0.74 -31.14
CA SER A 147 -14.68 -0.10 -32.34
C SER A 147 -16.15 -0.26 -32.79
N SER A 148 -17.07 -0.48 -31.85
CA SER A 148 -18.50 -0.53 -32.15
C SER A 148 -19.03 0.80 -32.68
N TYR A 149 -18.67 1.93 -32.06
CA TYR A 149 -19.05 3.26 -32.53
C TYR A 149 -18.50 3.55 -33.92
N LYS A 150 -17.21 3.27 -34.16
CA LYS A 150 -16.57 3.50 -35.46
C LYS A 150 -17.24 2.70 -36.58
N GLN A 151 -17.56 1.43 -36.34
CA GLN A 151 -18.20 0.60 -37.34
C GLN A 151 -19.63 1.09 -37.63
N THR A 152 -20.47 1.22 -36.60
CA THR A 152 -21.90 1.54 -36.79
C THR A 152 -22.15 2.99 -37.17
N CYS A 153 -21.29 3.93 -36.77
CA CYS A 153 -21.62 5.35 -36.85
C CYS A 153 -20.74 6.16 -37.76
N ILE A 154 -19.46 5.83 -37.85
CA ILE A 154 -18.55 6.51 -38.77
C ILE A 154 -18.66 5.85 -40.14
N THR A 155 -18.49 4.53 -40.20
CA THR A 155 -18.46 3.79 -41.47
C THR A 155 -19.83 3.76 -42.14
N GLU A 156 -20.91 3.43 -41.42
CA GLU A 156 -22.25 3.41 -42.02
C GLU A 156 -22.74 4.79 -42.43
N ARG A 157 -22.35 5.85 -41.69
CA ARG A 157 -22.69 7.23 -42.10
C ARG A 157 -21.95 7.63 -43.36
N GLU A 158 -20.69 7.26 -43.49
CA GLU A 158 -19.94 7.50 -44.73
C GLU A 158 -20.57 6.80 -45.92
N ILE A 159 -20.99 5.54 -45.77
CA ILE A 159 -21.74 4.80 -46.80
C ILE A 159 -23.04 5.53 -47.15
N TYR A 160 -23.82 5.90 -46.13
CA TYR A 160 -25.09 6.63 -46.29
C TYR A 160 -24.92 7.94 -47.06
N GLU A 161 -23.92 8.75 -46.71
CA GLU A 161 -23.63 10.01 -47.39
C GLU A 161 -23.16 9.80 -48.83
N ASN A 162 -22.37 8.75 -49.10
CA ASN A 162 -21.92 8.39 -50.44
C ASN A 162 -23.08 7.89 -51.33
N GLU A 163 -24.00 7.07 -50.79
CA GLU A 163 -25.19 6.62 -51.52
C GLU A 163 -26.10 7.80 -51.89
N LYS A 164 -26.37 8.70 -50.94
CA LYS A 164 -27.11 9.94 -51.18
C LYS A 164 -26.46 10.76 -52.28
N LYS A 165 -25.14 10.94 -52.21
CA LYS A 165 -24.38 11.68 -53.21
C LYS A 165 -24.49 11.03 -54.59
N ALA A 166 -24.31 9.72 -54.69
CA ALA A 166 -24.38 9.00 -55.97
C ALA A 166 -25.76 9.13 -56.65
N ILE A 167 -26.85 9.09 -55.87
CA ILE A 167 -28.21 9.31 -56.39
C ILE A 167 -28.36 10.71 -56.97
N CYS A 168 -27.84 11.72 -56.26
CA CYS A 168 -27.93 13.12 -56.71
C CYS A 168 -26.98 13.43 -57.89
N ASP A 169 -25.78 12.83 -57.92
CA ASP A 169 -24.89 12.92 -59.08
C ASP A 169 -25.56 12.36 -60.35
N GLN A 170 -26.38 11.31 -60.19
CA GLN A 170 -27.16 10.75 -61.29
C GLN A 170 -28.28 11.69 -61.76
N TYR A 171 -28.94 12.41 -60.84
CA TYR A 171 -29.85 13.50 -61.19
C TYR A 171 -29.12 14.60 -61.97
N ASP A 172 -27.97 15.07 -61.47
CA ASP A 172 -27.19 16.12 -62.12
C ASP A 172 -26.75 15.69 -63.53
N SER A 173 -26.41 14.41 -63.73
CA SER A 173 -26.03 13.88 -65.05
C SER A 173 -27.18 13.88 -66.07
N VAL A 174 -28.44 13.75 -65.63
CA VAL A 174 -29.62 13.79 -66.52
C VAL A 174 -30.23 15.19 -66.61
N ASN A 175 -29.93 16.06 -65.64
CA ASN A 175 -30.34 17.46 -65.60
C ASN A 175 -29.41 18.35 -66.43
N VAL A 176 -29.16 17.92 -67.67
CA VAL A 176 -28.32 18.64 -68.62
C VAL A 176 -29.20 19.13 -69.76
N PHE A 177 -29.12 20.43 -70.05
CA PHE A 177 -29.77 21.01 -71.22
C PHE A 177 -28.94 20.67 -72.47
N GLU A 178 -29.39 19.67 -73.23
CA GLU A 178 -28.79 19.34 -74.52
C GLU A 178 -28.99 20.49 -75.52
N ASN A 179 -28.00 20.74 -76.38
CA ASN A 179 -28.10 21.80 -77.36
C ASN A 179 -29.28 21.52 -78.33
N PRO A 180 -30.25 22.44 -78.47
CA PRO A 180 -31.41 22.25 -79.34
C PRO A 180 -31.05 21.90 -80.79
N THR A 181 -29.90 22.40 -81.30
CA THR A 181 -29.48 22.16 -82.68
C THR A 181 -29.05 20.72 -82.97
N SER A 182 -28.73 19.92 -81.94
CA SER A 182 -28.37 18.50 -82.11
C SER A 182 -29.51 17.53 -81.81
N VAL A 183 -30.55 17.98 -81.11
CA VAL A 183 -31.66 17.14 -80.63
C VAL A 183 -32.89 17.27 -81.52
N CYS A 184 -33.10 18.46 -82.10
CA CYS A 184 -34.25 18.79 -82.93
C CYS A 184 -33.92 18.64 -84.43
N VAL A 185 -33.27 17.54 -84.82
CA VAL A 185 -32.96 17.23 -86.23
C VAL A 185 -33.78 16.05 -86.72
N MET A 186 -34.26 16.13 -87.97
CA MET A 186 -34.91 15.00 -88.63
C MET A 186 -33.84 14.00 -89.09
N ALA A 187 -34.10 12.70 -88.93
CA ALA A 187 -33.16 11.68 -89.43
C ALA A 187 -33.12 11.70 -90.96
N ASP A 188 -31.90 11.72 -91.52
CA ASP A 188 -31.66 11.69 -92.96
C ASP A 188 -32.35 10.48 -93.61
N GLY A 189 -33.07 10.70 -94.71
CA GLY A 189 -33.74 9.64 -95.47
C GLY A 189 -35.12 9.23 -94.96
N THR A 190 -35.69 9.92 -93.97
CA THR A 190 -37.11 9.76 -93.61
C THR A 190 -38.02 10.30 -94.73
N ALA A 191 -38.93 9.48 -95.26
CA ALA A 191 -39.90 9.90 -96.28
C ALA A 191 -40.70 11.10 -95.76
N VAL A 192 -40.76 12.19 -96.57
CA VAL A 192 -41.23 13.55 -96.20
C VAL A 192 -42.17 13.53 -94.99
N PRO A 193 -41.63 13.71 -93.77
CA PRO A 193 -42.46 13.79 -92.58
C PRO A 193 -43.36 15.00 -92.77
N THR A 194 -44.67 14.82 -92.59
CA THR A 194 -45.49 15.99 -92.32
C THR A 194 -44.91 16.68 -91.09
N ILE A 195 -45.02 18.00 -91.02
CA ILE A 195 -44.68 18.76 -89.80
C ILE A 195 -45.32 18.11 -88.55
N GLY A 196 -46.51 17.52 -88.70
CA GLY A 196 -47.18 16.74 -87.65
C GLY A 196 -46.36 15.56 -87.12
N ASN A 197 -45.84 14.69 -87.99
CA ASN A 197 -45.06 13.52 -87.56
C ASN A 197 -43.77 13.91 -86.80
N TYR A 198 -43.11 14.98 -87.25
CA TYR A 198 -41.93 15.52 -86.57
C TYR A 198 -42.28 16.05 -85.17
N LEU A 199 -43.34 16.87 -85.06
CA LEU A 199 -43.79 17.41 -83.78
C LEU A 199 -44.20 16.30 -82.81
N THR A 200 -44.90 15.27 -83.28
CA THR A 200 -45.26 14.09 -82.47
C THR A 200 -44.02 13.32 -81.96
N ALA A 201 -42.98 13.16 -82.79
CA ALA A 201 -41.74 12.50 -82.37
C ALA A 201 -40.98 13.33 -81.32
N MET A 202 -40.93 14.66 -81.49
CA MET A 202 -40.33 15.57 -80.51
C MET A 202 -41.09 15.56 -79.19
N GLU A 203 -42.42 15.61 -79.23
CA GLU A 203 -43.26 15.48 -78.04
C GLU A 203 -42.95 14.19 -77.27
N ALA A 204 -42.90 13.04 -77.96
CA ALA A 204 -42.56 11.76 -77.33
C ALA A 204 -41.15 11.75 -76.73
N TYR A 205 -40.16 12.32 -77.43
CA TYR A 205 -38.78 12.44 -76.95
C TYR A 205 -38.69 13.26 -75.65
N PHE A 206 -39.25 14.47 -75.65
CA PHE A 206 -39.18 15.37 -74.50
C PHE A 206 -40.04 14.86 -73.33
N ASN A 207 -41.18 14.21 -73.60
CA ASN A 207 -41.95 13.55 -72.55
C ASN A 207 -41.13 12.45 -71.86
N LYS A 208 -40.37 11.64 -72.62
CA LYS A 208 -39.48 10.62 -72.04
C LYS A 208 -38.35 11.24 -71.23
N LYS A 209 -37.68 12.27 -71.74
CA LYS A 209 -36.61 12.99 -71.02
C LYS A 209 -37.13 13.63 -69.73
N HIS A 210 -38.29 14.28 -69.80
CA HIS A 210 -38.94 14.88 -68.63
C HIS A 210 -39.30 13.82 -67.57
N ALA A 211 -39.80 12.65 -67.99
CA ALA A 211 -40.07 11.56 -67.06
C ALA A 211 -38.79 11.08 -66.35
N VAL A 212 -37.68 10.89 -67.07
CA VAL A 212 -36.38 10.50 -66.49
C VAL A 212 -35.85 11.58 -65.53
N LEU A 213 -35.91 12.85 -65.93
CA LEU A 213 -35.48 13.97 -65.09
C LEU A 213 -36.28 14.02 -63.79
N LYS A 214 -37.61 13.90 -63.90
CA LYS A 214 -38.51 13.88 -62.75
C LYS A 214 -38.22 12.70 -61.81
N GLU A 215 -38.05 11.49 -62.35
CA GLU A 215 -37.73 10.31 -61.56
C GLU A 215 -36.45 10.49 -60.75
N TRP A 216 -35.37 10.95 -61.38
CA TRP A 216 -34.10 11.16 -60.69
C TRP A 216 -34.15 12.33 -59.71
N LYS A 217 -34.91 13.38 -60.03
CA LYS A 217 -35.18 14.47 -59.10
C LYS A 217 -35.86 13.95 -57.84
N ASP A 218 -36.95 13.21 -57.99
CA ASP A 218 -37.72 12.65 -56.88
C ASP A 218 -36.83 11.72 -56.03
N LYS A 219 -35.96 10.91 -56.65
CA LYS A 219 -34.98 10.07 -55.95
C LYS A 219 -33.96 10.88 -55.16
N CYS A 220 -33.36 11.92 -55.74
CA CYS A 220 -32.39 12.77 -55.06
C CYS A 220 -33.04 13.56 -53.92
N ASP A 221 -34.23 14.13 -54.13
CA ASP A 221 -34.99 14.82 -53.10
C ASP A 221 -35.34 13.86 -51.94
N ASN A 222 -35.78 12.64 -52.25
CA ASN A 222 -36.07 11.63 -51.23
C ASN A 222 -34.81 11.19 -50.46
N ALA A 223 -33.70 10.93 -51.16
CA ALA A 223 -32.43 10.58 -50.54
C ALA A 223 -31.89 11.70 -49.63
N THR A 224 -32.10 12.96 -50.02
CA THR A 224 -31.67 14.13 -49.25
C THR A 224 -32.53 14.37 -48.01
N ASN A 225 -33.84 14.12 -48.12
CA ASN A 225 -34.79 14.32 -47.02
C ASN A 225 -34.89 13.14 -46.06
N THR A 226 -34.40 11.96 -46.46
CA THR A 226 -34.29 10.82 -45.55
C THR A 226 -33.21 11.16 -44.50
N PRO A 227 -33.47 10.98 -43.20
CA PRO A 227 -32.44 11.12 -42.18
C PRO A 227 -31.63 9.83 -42.06
N PHE A 228 -30.40 9.92 -41.58
CA PHE A 228 -29.60 8.75 -41.24
C PHE A 228 -30.29 7.96 -40.11
N ALA A 229 -30.69 6.72 -40.39
CA ALA A 229 -31.52 5.92 -39.47
C ALA A 229 -30.89 5.71 -38.09
N ASN A 230 -29.55 5.62 -38.03
CA ASN A 230 -28.81 5.34 -36.79
C ASN A 230 -28.34 6.60 -36.03
N GLU A 231 -28.85 7.80 -36.37
CA GLU A 231 -28.43 9.07 -35.75
C GLU A 231 -28.49 9.03 -34.21
N GLU A 232 -29.62 8.62 -33.64
CA GLU A 232 -29.80 8.57 -32.18
C GLU A 232 -28.95 7.46 -31.52
N LEU A 233 -28.84 6.30 -32.17
CA LEU A 233 -27.97 5.21 -31.73
C LEU A 233 -26.50 5.68 -31.67
N CYS A 234 -26.09 6.50 -32.63
CA CYS A 234 -24.74 7.02 -32.68
C CYS A 234 -24.43 8.04 -31.60
N LYS A 235 -25.42 8.86 -31.22
CA LYS A 235 -25.33 9.74 -30.04
C LYS A 235 -25.18 8.93 -28.76
N GLU A 236 -25.97 7.87 -28.60
CA GLU A 236 -25.88 6.99 -27.43
C GLU A 236 -24.52 6.28 -27.32
N LYS A 237 -24.04 5.69 -28.43
CA LYS A 237 -22.75 4.99 -28.48
C LYS A 237 -21.57 5.91 -28.17
N VAL A 238 -21.55 7.11 -28.74
CA VAL A 238 -20.45 8.06 -28.48
C VAL A 238 -20.46 8.54 -27.03
N CYS A 239 -21.63 8.77 -26.44
CA CYS A 239 -21.74 9.11 -25.01
C CYS A 239 -21.24 7.97 -24.13
N THR A 240 -21.67 6.73 -24.40
CA THR A 240 -21.24 5.54 -23.64
C THR A 240 -19.72 5.35 -23.72
N TYR A 241 -19.11 5.57 -24.89
CA TYR A 241 -17.66 5.56 -25.05
C TYR A 241 -16.97 6.64 -24.18
N TYR A 242 -17.47 7.88 -24.18
CA TYR A 242 -16.89 8.96 -23.39
C TYR A 242 -17.06 8.75 -21.88
N ASP A 243 -18.23 8.29 -21.44
CA ASP A 243 -18.46 7.92 -20.03
C ASP A 243 -17.49 6.83 -19.60
N LYS A 244 -17.29 5.82 -20.45
CA LYS A 244 -16.31 4.77 -20.19
C LYS A 244 -14.89 5.31 -20.12
N LYS A 245 -14.52 6.24 -21.00
CA LYS A 245 -13.22 6.91 -20.96
C LYS A 245 -13.00 7.60 -19.61
N ILE A 246 -13.97 8.36 -19.11
CA ILE A 246 -13.89 9.05 -17.81
C ILE A 246 -13.70 8.04 -16.66
N GLU A 247 -14.44 6.93 -16.70
CA GLU A 247 -14.29 5.84 -15.73
C GLU A 247 -12.87 5.27 -15.76
N CYS A 248 -12.33 4.99 -16.95
CA CYS A 248 -10.98 4.45 -17.09
C CYS A 248 -9.90 5.44 -16.69
N ASP A 249 -10.04 6.72 -17.03
CA ASP A 249 -9.13 7.79 -16.58
C ASP A 249 -9.13 7.91 -15.04
N THR A 250 -10.30 7.75 -14.40
CA THR A 250 -10.43 7.74 -12.94
C THR A 250 -9.70 6.54 -12.31
N LYS A 251 -9.83 5.35 -12.91
CA LYS A 251 -9.10 4.15 -12.48
C LYS A 251 -7.60 4.31 -12.67
N GLN A 252 -7.17 4.89 -13.79
CA GLN A 252 -5.77 5.21 -14.05
C GLN A 252 -5.22 6.14 -12.97
N ASN A 253 -5.94 7.22 -12.63
CA ASN A 253 -5.52 8.16 -11.60
C ASN A 253 -5.38 7.47 -10.23
N LYS A 254 -6.32 6.59 -9.84
CA LYS A 254 -6.19 5.81 -8.60
C LYS A 254 -4.94 4.92 -8.59
N PHE A 255 -4.67 4.23 -9.70
CA PHE A 255 -3.46 3.42 -9.89
C PHE A 255 -2.19 4.26 -9.77
N GLU A 256 -2.10 5.36 -10.54
CA GLU A 256 -0.95 6.26 -10.52
C GLU A 256 -0.76 6.92 -9.16
N GLN A 257 -1.82 7.39 -8.50
CA GLN A 257 -1.72 8.00 -7.17
C GLN A 257 -1.23 6.99 -6.14
N LYS A 258 -1.68 5.74 -6.19
CA LYS A 258 -1.17 4.70 -5.30
C LYS A 258 0.32 4.42 -5.56
N SER A 259 0.71 4.35 -6.83
CA SER A 259 2.11 4.22 -7.23
C SER A 259 2.95 5.40 -6.73
N CYS A 260 2.39 6.60 -6.78
CA CYS A 260 3.01 7.83 -6.33
C CYS A 260 3.27 7.86 -4.82
N ASP A 261 2.25 7.52 -4.03
CA ASP A 261 2.37 7.42 -2.58
C ASP A 261 3.43 6.38 -2.19
N LEU A 262 3.51 5.32 -2.99
CA LEU A 262 4.52 4.31 -2.77
C LEU A 262 5.92 4.77 -3.18
N HIS A 263 6.08 5.44 -4.32
CA HIS A 263 7.37 6.00 -4.71
C HIS A 263 7.95 6.91 -3.62
N ARG A 264 7.11 7.63 -2.87
CA ARG A 264 7.53 8.48 -1.74
C ARG A 264 7.92 7.68 -0.51
N SER A 265 7.19 6.61 -0.18
CA SER A 265 7.35 5.85 1.07
C SER A 265 8.25 4.62 0.95
N TYR A 266 8.38 4.04 -0.24
CA TYR A 266 9.19 2.86 -0.56
C TYR A 266 10.65 3.27 -0.72
N ARG A 267 11.40 3.22 0.38
CA ARG A 267 12.83 3.49 0.41
C ARG A 267 13.55 2.35 1.10
N CYS A 268 14.34 1.59 0.35
CA CYS A 268 15.16 0.52 0.93
C CYS A 268 16.14 1.10 1.95
N SER A 269 16.64 2.32 1.72
CA SER A 269 17.49 3.05 2.66
C SER A 269 16.83 3.25 4.03
N SER A 270 15.54 3.55 4.10
CA SER A 270 14.83 3.68 5.38
C SER A 270 14.79 2.37 6.17
N TYR A 271 14.52 1.26 5.48
CA TYR A 271 14.54 -0.08 6.07
C TYR A 271 15.95 -0.45 6.56
N THR A 272 16.96 -0.33 5.69
CA THR A 272 18.35 -0.67 6.02
C THR A 272 18.87 0.18 7.18
N ASN A 273 18.61 1.50 7.18
CA ASN A 273 19.00 2.38 8.27
C ASN A 273 18.32 2.02 9.60
N CYS A 274 17.02 1.71 9.58
CA CYS A 274 16.30 1.23 10.77
C CYS A 274 16.95 -0.04 11.31
N TYR A 275 17.20 -1.01 10.42
CA TYR A 275 17.76 -2.30 10.81
C TYR A 275 19.17 -2.16 11.38
N ASP A 276 20.03 -1.38 10.72
CA ASP A 276 21.42 -1.14 11.15
C ASP A 276 21.48 -0.43 12.50
N GLN A 277 20.62 0.57 12.74
CA GLN A 277 20.54 1.24 14.04
C GLN A 277 20.17 0.27 15.16
N LYS A 278 19.13 -0.55 14.95
CA LYS A 278 18.70 -1.52 15.97
C LYS A 278 19.70 -2.64 16.17
N LYS A 279 20.38 -3.06 15.09
CA LYS A 279 21.49 -4.00 15.14
C LYS A 279 22.63 -3.47 16.01
N GLU A 280 22.96 -2.20 15.88
CA GLU A 280 23.96 -1.56 16.72
C GLU A 280 23.50 -1.44 18.17
N THR A 281 22.26 -1.00 18.41
CA THR A 281 21.68 -0.97 19.77
C THR A 281 21.73 -2.35 20.44
N TYR A 282 21.35 -3.42 19.72
CA TYR A 282 21.42 -4.78 20.25
C TYR A 282 22.86 -5.17 20.63
N ARG A 283 23.84 -4.88 19.77
CA ARG A 283 25.26 -5.17 20.04
C ARG A 283 25.78 -4.43 21.28
N ASN A 284 25.38 -3.16 21.43
CA ASN A 284 25.76 -2.37 22.61
C ASN A 284 25.15 -2.95 23.88
N ILE A 285 23.85 -3.30 23.86
CA ILE A 285 23.18 -3.96 24.99
C ILE A 285 23.82 -5.32 25.30
N VAL A 286 24.20 -6.12 24.31
CA VAL A 286 24.95 -7.37 24.51
C VAL A 286 26.29 -7.12 25.20
N SER A 287 27.03 -6.09 24.79
CA SER A 287 28.30 -5.73 25.42
C SER A 287 28.11 -5.32 26.89
N LEU A 288 27.15 -4.43 27.16
CA LEU A 288 26.80 -3.97 28.50
C LEU A 288 26.29 -5.12 29.40
N ALA A 289 25.48 -6.02 28.84
CA ALA A 289 24.97 -7.18 29.56
C ALA A 289 26.08 -8.14 29.99
N LYS A 290 27.09 -8.38 29.14
CA LYS A 290 28.27 -9.18 29.50
C LYS A 290 29.05 -8.59 30.66
N GLU A 291 29.22 -7.27 30.67
CA GLU A 291 29.86 -6.57 31.81
C GLU A 291 29.00 -6.67 33.08
N SER A 292 27.68 -6.49 32.96
CA SER A 292 26.70 -6.64 34.05
C SER A 292 26.71 -8.04 34.65
N GLU A 293 26.76 -9.06 33.81
CA GLU A 293 26.82 -10.47 34.19
C GLU A 293 28.08 -10.77 34.99
N LEU A 294 29.26 -10.37 34.50
CA LEU A 294 30.51 -10.55 35.23
C LEU A 294 30.48 -9.90 36.62
N ALA A 295 29.92 -8.69 36.73
CA ALA A 295 29.75 -8.00 38.00
C ALA A 295 28.77 -8.75 38.92
N ALA A 296 27.61 -9.16 38.42
CA ALA A 296 26.60 -9.91 39.17
C ALA A 296 27.14 -11.27 39.66
N GLN A 297 27.93 -11.96 38.84
CA GLN A 297 28.61 -13.20 39.22
C GLN A 297 29.58 -12.99 40.39
N ALA A 298 30.33 -11.88 40.39
CA ALA A 298 31.22 -11.55 41.50
C ALA A 298 30.45 -11.18 42.78
N GLU A 299 29.41 -10.35 42.67
CA GLU A 299 28.52 -9.98 43.78
C GLU A 299 27.83 -11.21 44.38
N TRP A 300 27.29 -12.09 43.53
CA TRP A 300 26.62 -13.30 43.95
C TRP A 300 27.56 -14.22 44.74
N ARG A 301 28.79 -14.45 44.25
CA ARG A 301 29.79 -15.24 44.97
C ARG A 301 30.14 -14.64 46.33
N ALA A 302 30.28 -13.31 46.41
CA ALA A 302 30.55 -12.63 47.67
C ALA A 302 29.38 -12.79 48.67
N VAL A 303 28.14 -12.58 48.22
CA VAL A 303 26.94 -12.74 49.04
C VAL A 303 26.80 -14.19 49.54
N LYS A 304 27.02 -15.19 48.67
CA LYS A 304 26.98 -16.61 49.05
C LYS A 304 28.10 -16.98 50.04
N ARG A 305 29.27 -16.34 49.94
CA ARG A 305 30.36 -16.54 50.90
C ARG A 305 30.04 -15.96 52.27
N ILE A 306 29.50 -14.74 52.31
CA ILE A 306 29.03 -14.08 53.54
C ILE A 306 27.97 -14.96 54.23
N GLU A 307 26.99 -15.46 53.47
CA GLU A 307 25.98 -16.41 53.96
C GLU A 307 26.62 -17.67 54.55
N CYS A 308 27.65 -18.23 53.90
CA CYS A 308 28.38 -19.37 54.45
C CYS A 308 29.03 -19.03 55.79
N LEU A 309 29.71 -17.88 55.88
CA LEU A 309 30.38 -17.43 57.11
C LEU A 309 29.39 -17.18 58.25
N ILE A 310 28.20 -16.63 57.96
CA ILE A 310 27.11 -16.47 58.94
C ILE A 310 26.66 -17.82 59.48
N ASN A 311 26.53 -18.83 58.61
CA ASN A 311 26.17 -20.18 59.04
C ASN A 311 27.31 -20.84 59.84
N ALA A 312 28.57 -20.60 59.48
CA ALA A 312 29.72 -21.06 60.26
C ALA A 312 29.73 -20.46 61.67
N LEU A 313 29.29 -19.22 61.86
CA LEU A 313 29.18 -18.61 63.20
C LEU A 313 28.14 -19.27 64.11
N ARG A 314 27.25 -20.11 63.57
CA ARG A 314 26.20 -20.82 64.33
C ARG A 314 26.64 -22.19 64.85
N VAL A 315 27.76 -22.74 64.36
CA VAL A 315 28.27 -24.05 64.79
C VAL A 315 28.91 -23.98 66.18
N THR A 316 29.24 -25.11 66.79
CA THR A 316 29.91 -25.13 68.10
C THR A 316 31.31 -24.50 68.03
N GLU A 317 31.86 -24.06 69.17
CA GLU A 317 33.17 -23.42 69.19
C GLU A 317 34.29 -24.34 68.67
N SER A 318 34.23 -25.64 68.98
CA SER A 318 35.17 -26.65 68.48
C SER A 318 35.15 -26.83 66.96
N GLU A 319 34.03 -26.49 66.30
CA GLU A 319 33.84 -26.67 64.85
C GLU A 319 34.06 -25.36 64.07
N LEU A 320 34.07 -24.21 64.75
CA LEU A 320 34.03 -22.88 64.14
C LEU A 320 35.20 -22.64 63.18
N ALA A 321 36.43 -22.96 63.59
CA ALA A 321 37.62 -22.75 62.76
C ALA A 321 37.53 -23.56 61.46
N GLY A 322 37.17 -24.84 61.56
CA GLY A 322 36.98 -25.72 60.40
C GLY A 322 35.85 -25.24 59.48
N ALA A 323 34.73 -24.78 60.03
CA ALA A 323 33.61 -24.26 59.26
C ALA A 323 33.97 -22.98 58.49
N ILE A 324 34.72 -22.06 59.11
CA ILE A 324 35.21 -20.84 58.44
C ILE A 324 36.14 -21.20 57.29
N ASP A 325 37.10 -22.10 57.50
CA ASP A 325 38.05 -22.47 56.47
C ASP A 325 37.38 -23.24 55.32
N ALA A 326 36.37 -24.06 55.62
CA ALA A 326 35.51 -24.67 54.60
C ALA A 326 34.79 -23.60 53.75
N CYS A 327 34.24 -22.54 54.37
CA CYS A 327 33.61 -21.44 53.64
C CYS A 327 34.59 -20.64 52.78
N LYS A 328 35.83 -20.44 53.24
CA LYS A 328 36.86 -19.76 52.45
C LYS A 328 37.27 -20.57 51.23
N ALA A 329 37.39 -21.88 51.37
CA ALA A 329 37.80 -22.81 50.30
C ALA A 329 36.68 -23.08 49.29
N LYS A 330 35.41 -22.94 49.69
CA LYS A 330 34.25 -23.23 48.85
C LYS A 330 34.15 -22.26 47.67
N ARG A 331 33.98 -22.81 46.46
CA ARG A 331 33.57 -22.07 45.27
C ARG A 331 32.05 -22.09 45.16
N PHE A 332 31.45 -20.90 45.04
CA PHE A 332 30.01 -20.76 44.86
C PHE A 332 29.67 -20.65 43.37
N GLY A 333 28.71 -21.47 42.92
CA GLY A 333 28.18 -21.43 41.55
C GLY A 333 27.44 -20.13 41.26
N THR A 334 27.30 -19.80 39.97
CA THR A 334 26.73 -18.55 39.48
C THR A 334 25.53 -18.73 38.57
N ASP A 335 24.99 -19.94 38.46
CA ASP A 335 23.92 -20.30 37.54
C ASP A 335 22.67 -19.42 37.72
N ALA A 336 22.45 -18.90 38.94
CA ALA A 336 21.32 -18.01 39.27
C ALA A 336 21.41 -16.61 38.65
N VAL A 337 22.58 -16.19 38.16
CA VAL A 337 22.83 -14.85 37.60
C VAL A 337 23.42 -14.92 36.20
N GLU A 338 23.41 -16.10 35.58
CA GLU A 338 23.86 -16.29 34.20
C GLU A 338 22.79 -15.85 33.20
N MET A 339 23.23 -15.21 32.12
CA MET A 339 22.36 -14.62 31.10
C MET A 339 22.29 -15.50 29.85
N THR A 340 21.17 -15.40 29.13
CA THR A 340 20.98 -16.06 27.84
C THR A 340 21.11 -15.07 26.69
N TYR A 341 22.04 -15.35 25.76
CA TYR A 341 22.30 -14.53 24.58
C TYR A 341 21.75 -15.18 23.30
N ARG A 342 21.25 -14.36 22.36
CA ARG A 342 20.67 -14.83 21.08
C ARG A 342 21.69 -14.98 19.94
N GLY A 343 22.97 -14.72 20.21
CA GLY A 343 24.04 -14.75 19.21
C GLY A 343 24.10 -13.47 18.38
N ASP A 344 24.66 -13.57 17.16
CA ASP A 344 24.74 -12.43 16.26
C ASP A 344 23.39 -12.12 15.61
N PRO A 345 23.05 -10.83 15.42
CA PRO A 345 21.87 -10.43 14.66
C PRO A 345 21.88 -11.04 13.26
N PRO A 346 20.72 -11.45 12.73
CA PRO A 346 20.64 -11.98 11.38
C PRO A 346 21.15 -10.97 10.33
N PRO A 347 21.45 -11.43 9.11
CA PRO A 347 21.75 -10.51 8.02
C PRO A 347 20.49 -9.70 7.65
N VAL A 348 20.70 -8.47 7.19
CA VAL A 348 19.63 -7.63 6.66
C VAL A 348 19.00 -8.31 5.44
N ARG A 349 17.67 -8.29 5.34
CA ARG A 349 16.97 -8.84 4.17
C ARG A 349 17.30 -7.99 2.94
N SER A 350 17.46 -8.61 1.78
CA SER A 350 17.68 -7.89 0.53
C SER A 350 16.46 -7.04 0.17
N CYS A 351 16.68 -5.77 -0.13
CA CYS A 351 15.66 -4.85 -0.60
C CYS A 351 16.10 -4.24 -1.94
N SER A 352 15.24 -4.33 -2.94
CA SER A 352 15.43 -3.75 -4.27
C SER A 352 14.47 -2.60 -4.47
N GLU A 353 14.98 -1.42 -4.83
CA GLU A 353 14.10 -0.29 -5.13
C GLU A 353 13.36 -0.51 -6.45
N VAL A 354 12.04 -0.33 -6.41
CA VAL A 354 11.20 -0.36 -7.61
C VAL A 354 10.90 1.08 -8.02
N TYR A 355 11.17 1.41 -9.28
CA TYR A 355 10.89 2.74 -9.80
C TYR A 355 9.41 2.89 -10.15
N LEU A 356 8.66 3.54 -9.26
CA LEU A 356 7.20 3.63 -9.30
C LEU A 356 6.68 5.05 -9.55
N GLN A 357 7.50 5.94 -10.11
CA GLN A 357 7.09 7.32 -10.32
C GLN A 357 6.21 7.45 -11.58
N PRO A 358 4.92 7.79 -11.46
CA PRO A 358 4.05 8.03 -12.60
C PRO A 358 4.53 9.18 -13.48
N GLY A 359 4.23 9.10 -14.78
CA GLY A 359 4.61 10.11 -15.77
C GLY A 359 6.07 10.05 -16.23
N ALA A 360 6.90 9.19 -15.64
CA ALA A 360 8.24 8.90 -16.14
C ALA A 360 8.20 7.88 -17.29
N ALA A 361 9.14 7.97 -18.24
CA ALA A 361 9.21 7.05 -19.38
C ALA A 361 9.28 5.58 -18.95
N LEU A 362 10.07 5.26 -17.92
CA LEU A 362 10.21 3.92 -17.37
C LEU A 362 8.89 3.38 -16.78
N PHE A 363 8.09 4.24 -16.16
CA PHE A 363 6.79 3.86 -15.63
C PHE A 363 5.84 3.51 -16.76
N SER A 364 5.73 4.39 -17.76
CA SER A 364 4.87 4.15 -18.93
C SER A 364 5.27 2.90 -19.70
N SER A 365 6.57 2.64 -19.90
CA SER A 365 7.02 1.42 -20.57
C SER A 365 6.77 0.14 -19.76
N THR A 366 6.71 0.24 -18.44
CA THR A 366 6.44 -0.92 -17.57
C THR A 366 4.96 -1.25 -17.54
N TRP A 367 4.10 -0.24 -17.35
CA TRP A 367 2.70 -0.44 -17.02
C TRP A 367 1.73 -0.21 -18.19
N TYR A 368 2.12 0.54 -19.22
CA TYR A 368 1.23 0.88 -20.35
C TYR A 368 1.61 0.21 -21.67
N THR A 369 2.54 -0.75 -21.62
CA THR A 369 2.87 -1.57 -22.79
C THR A 369 1.67 -2.46 -23.16
N GLY A 370 1.27 -2.41 -24.44
CA GLY A 370 0.15 -3.21 -24.94
C GLY A 370 -1.24 -2.58 -24.74
N MET A 371 -1.31 -1.31 -24.31
CA MET A 371 -2.57 -0.58 -24.26
C MET A 371 -3.21 -0.47 -25.66
N PRO A 372 -4.55 -0.57 -25.78
CA PRO A 372 -5.22 -0.47 -27.06
C PRO A 372 -4.98 0.88 -27.73
N THR A 373 -4.77 0.89 -29.06
CA THR A 373 -4.47 2.11 -29.81
C THR A 373 -5.61 3.12 -29.77
N ALA A 374 -6.87 2.67 -29.68
CA ALA A 374 -8.02 3.56 -29.60
C ALA A 374 -8.44 3.92 -28.17
N ALA A 375 -7.79 3.33 -27.17
CA ALA A 375 -7.96 3.64 -25.76
C ALA A 375 -6.60 3.68 -25.05
N PRO A 376 -5.69 4.60 -25.44
CA PRO A 376 -4.39 4.72 -24.79
C PRO A 376 -4.56 5.21 -23.35
N ALA A 377 -3.52 5.01 -22.53
CA ALA A 377 -3.45 5.62 -21.21
C ALA A 377 -3.56 7.15 -21.32
N SER A 378 -4.28 7.78 -20.39
CA SER A 378 -4.39 9.23 -20.28
C SER A 378 -3.07 9.84 -19.83
N SER A 379 -2.98 11.17 -19.92
CA SER A 379 -1.91 11.91 -19.25
C SER A 379 -1.92 11.64 -17.75
N CYS A 380 -0.72 11.62 -17.17
CA CYS A 380 -0.54 11.41 -15.74
C CYS A 380 -1.23 12.52 -14.95
N ALA A 381 -2.04 12.15 -13.94
CA ALA A 381 -2.77 13.10 -13.10
C ALA A 381 -2.47 12.98 -11.59
N SER A 382 -1.60 12.06 -11.19
CA SER A 382 -1.15 11.91 -9.80
C SER A 382 -0.33 13.09 -9.27
N SER A 383 -0.24 13.18 -7.94
CA SER A 383 0.50 14.24 -7.23
C SER A 383 2.03 14.22 -7.41
N CYS A 384 2.61 13.26 -8.12
CA CYS A 384 4.05 13.21 -8.42
C CYS A 384 4.36 12.97 -9.89
N CYS A 385 3.38 13.20 -10.76
CA CYS A 385 3.65 13.34 -12.19
C CYS A 385 4.73 14.39 -12.40
N MET A 386 5.71 14.08 -13.25
CA MET A 386 6.64 15.10 -13.71
C MET A 386 5.88 16.14 -14.54
N ALA A 387 6.16 17.43 -14.30
CA ALA A 387 5.41 18.57 -14.82
C ALA A 387 5.37 18.68 -16.37
N GLU A 388 6.05 17.79 -17.09
CA GLU A 388 6.09 17.78 -18.56
C GLU A 388 5.24 16.65 -19.20
N ALA A 389 4.57 15.80 -18.41
CA ALA A 389 3.77 14.71 -18.95
C ALA A 389 2.39 15.19 -19.43
N PHE A 390 2.33 15.61 -20.70
CA PHE A 390 1.14 15.77 -21.56
C PHE A 390 -0.09 16.46 -20.93
N SER A 391 -0.37 17.69 -21.37
CA SER A 391 -1.67 18.33 -21.13
C SER A 391 -2.76 17.60 -21.92
N SER A 392 -3.53 16.72 -21.28
CA SER A 392 -4.85 16.34 -21.80
C SER A 392 -5.78 17.53 -21.67
N THR A 393 -5.76 18.42 -22.67
CA THR A 393 -6.83 19.40 -22.92
C THR A 393 -8.11 18.66 -23.32
N TYR A 394 -8.75 18.00 -22.37
CA TYR A 394 -10.16 17.66 -22.48
C TYR A 394 -10.90 18.39 -21.36
N PRO A 395 -11.83 19.30 -21.69
CA PRO A 395 -12.58 20.02 -20.68
C PRO A 395 -13.41 19.03 -19.86
N SER A 396 -13.24 19.07 -18.53
CA SER A 396 -14.00 18.30 -17.53
C SER A 396 -15.50 18.69 -17.47
N THR A 397 -15.96 19.51 -18.42
CA THR A 397 -17.33 19.99 -18.55
C THR A 397 -18.07 19.40 -19.75
N VAL A 398 -17.49 18.45 -20.50
CA VAL A 398 -18.26 17.69 -21.50
C VAL A 398 -19.09 16.63 -20.79
N THR A 399 -20.12 17.06 -20.07
CA THR A 399 -21.28 16.20 -19.81
C THR A 399 -21.95 15.95 -21.16
N CYS A 400 -22.08 14.68 -21.55
CA CYS A 400 -22.78 14.36 -22.78
C CYS A 400 -24.19 14.96 -22.68
N PRO A 401 -24.58 15.90 -23.56
CA PRO A 401 -25.86 16.61 -23.46
C PRO A 401 -27.06 15.67 -23.66
N TYR A 402 -26.80 14.43 -24.06
CA TYR A 402 -27.78 13.37 -24.24
C TYR A 402 -27.92 12.52 -22.97
N VAL A 403 -28.16 13.14 -21.82
CA VAL A 403 -28.79 12.41 -20.72
C VAL A 403 -30.24 12.23 -21.12
N LYS A 404 -30.56 11.07 -21.71
CA LYS A 404 -31.95 10.66 -21.96
C LYS A 404 -32.69 10.81 -20.63
N SER A 405 -33.62 11.77 -20.53
CA SER A 405 -34.42 11.97 -19.32
C SER A 405 -34.95 10.61 -18.90
N GLN A 406 -34.47 10.11 -17.77
CA GLN A 406 -35.01 8.86 -17.23
C GLN A 406 -36.49 9.11 -17.01
N ILE A 407 -37.32 8.35 -17.72
CA ILE A 407 -38.75 8.31 -17.50
C ILE A 407 -38.91 7.69 -16.12
N THR A 408 -38.99 8.55 -15.10
CA THR A 408 -39.43 8.20 -13.76
C THR A 408 -40.82 7.61 -13.88
N THR A 409 -40.89 6.28 -13.91
CA THR A 409 -42.16 5.56 -13.91
C THR A 409 -42.64 5.56 -12.46
N THR A 410 -43.31 6.63 -12.07
CA THR A 410 -43.92 6.75 -10.75
C THR A 410 -45.12 5.82 -10.68
N THR A 411 -44.93 4.64 -10.10
CA THR A 411 -46.03 3.74 -9.72
C THR A 411 -46.88 4.43 -8.66
N THR A 412 -48.03 4.98 -9.08
CA THR A 412 -49.05 5.54 -8.19
C THR A 412 -49.81 4.41 -7.51
N THR A 413 -49.44 4.07 -6.28
CA THR A 413 -50.27 3.25 -5.40
C THR A 413 -51.36 4.14 -4.79
N ALA A 414 -52.60 3.97 -5.25
CA ALA A 414 -53.76 4.64 -4.68
C ALA A 414 -54.08 4.07 -3.28
N SER A 415 -53.91 4.88 -2.24
CA SER A 415 -54.34 4.59 -0.87
C SER A 415 -55.71 5.24 -0.64
N THR A 416 -56.74 4.43 -0.46
CA THR A 416 -58.10 4.88 -0.11
C THR A 416 -58.18 5.10 1.40
N THR A 417 -58.51 6.33 1.79
CA THR A 417 -58.69 6.74 3.20
C THR A 417 -60.09 6.40 3.67
N THR A 418 -60.23 5.52 4.66
CA THR A 418 -61.48 5.29 5.39
C THR A 418 -61.38 5.84 6.82
N LYS A 419 -62.44 6.54 7.21
CA LYS A 419 -62.60 7.39 8.39
C LYS A 419 -62.80 6.59 9.68
N ALA A 420 -62.26 7.10 10.79
CA ALA A 420 -62.26 6.48 12.12
C ALA A 420 -63.63 6.49 12.82
N VAL A 421 -63.93 5.41 13.55
CA VAL A 421 -64.88 5.35 14.69
C VAL A 421 -64.21 4.52 15.81
N ALA A 422 -64.39 4.98 17.05
CA ALA A 422 -63.65 4.61 18.26
C ALA A 422 -64.27 3.39 19.02
N PRO A 423 -63.88 3.04 20.27
CA PRO A 423 -63.21 1.78 20.59
C PRO A 423 -64.01 0.86 21.55
N VAL A 424 -63.72 -0.45 21.57
CA VAL A 424 -64.16 -1.35 22.65
C VAL A 424 -63.05 -2.35 23.04
N PHE A 425 -62.97 -2.53 24.34
CA PHE A 425 -62.16 -3.36 25.22
C PHE A 425 -62.06 -4.88 24.93
N MET A 426 -61.07 -5.48 25.61
CA MET A 426 -60.87 -6.89 26.05
C MET A 426 -59.77 -7.64 25.28
N ALA A 427 -58.56 -7.78 25.84
CA ALA A 427 -58.15 -8.71 26.91
C ALA A 427 -57.93 -10.15 26.40
N SER A 428 -56.68 -10.62 26.56
CA SER A 428 -56.26 -11.90 27.18
C SER A 428 -55.25 -12.76 26.39
N ALA A 429 -54.25 -13.23 27.17
CA ALA A 429 -53.48 -14.48 27.06
C ALA A 429 -52.46 -14.70 25.92
N SER A 430 -51.19 -14.39 26.19
CA SER A 430 -50.06 -15.30 26.54
C SER A 430 -50.19 -16.83 26.26
N PRO A 431 -49.10 -17.64 26.35
CA PRO A 431 -48.01 -17.85 25.37
C PRO A 431 -47.78 -19.36 25.07
N ALA A 432 -46.97 -19.72 24.05
CA ALA A 432 -46.26 -21.02 24.02
C ALA A 432 -45.15 -21.04 22.96
N ALA A 433 -43.98 -21.53 23.38
CA ALA A 433 -42.81 -21.87 22.58
C ALA A 433 -42.89 -23.36 22.11
N PRO A 434 -41.78 -24.11 21.94
CA PRO A 434 -40.92 -24.25 20.76
C PRO A 434 -40.83 -25.74 20.28
N PHE A 435 -39.69 -26.16 19.70
CA PHE A 435 -39.32 -27.49 19.13
C PHE A 435 -39.82 -27.73 17.71
N GLY A 436 -39.12 -28.40 16.79
CA GLY A 436 -37.84 -29.12 16.66
C GLY A 436 -37.77 -29.47 15.15
N GLY A 437 -36.71 -29.89 14.47
CA GLY A 437 -35.58 -30.77 14.75
C GLY A 437 -35.37 -31.62 13.48
N MET A 438 -34.17 -32.17 13.31
CA MET A 438 -33.76 -33.24 12.37
C MET A 438 -33.59 -32.85 10.88
N THR A 439 -32.41 -32.91 10.24
CA THR A 439 -31.40 -33.98 9.96
C THR A 439 -31.77 -35.00 8.87
N PHE A 440 -30.71 -35.45 8.16
CA PHE A 440 -30.59 -36.39 7.03
C PHE A 440 -30.77 -35.73 5.66
N GLY A 441 -29.91 -35.91 4.65
CA GLY A 441 -28.88 -36.91 4.37
C GLY A 441 -29.02 -37.27 2.88
N GLY A 442 -27.95 -37.31 2.10
CA GLY A 442 -28.07 -37.63 0.68
C GLY A 442 -26.78 -37.55 -0.13
N LEU A 443 -26.11 -38.69 -0.21
CA LEU A 443 -25.01 -39.03 -1.12
C LEU A 443 -25.48 -39.20 -2.58
N GLY A 444 -24.53 -39.02 -3.51
CA GLY A 444 -24.55 -39.57 -4.87
C GLY A 444 -24.88 -38.52 -5.95
N GLY A 445 -24.20 -38.44 -7.09
CA GLY A 445 -23.17 -39.26 -7.70
C GLY A 445 -23.06 -38.90 -9.19
N MET A 446 -21.85 -39.03 -9.72
CA MET A 446 -21.45 -39.32 -11.12
C MET A 446 -22.14 -38.66 -12.34
N ARG A 447 -21.23 -38.12 -13.19
CA ARG A 447 -21.13 -38.24 -14.66
C ARG A 447 -22.32 -37.77 -15.52
N ARG A 448 -22.08 -36.70 -16.27
CA ARG A 448 -21.62 -36.78 -17.67
C ARG A 448 -20.78 -35.55 -18.01
#